data_AF-A0A8S2YSJ3-F1
#
_entry.id   AF-A0A8S2YSJ3-F1
#
_cell.length_a   1.000
_cell.length_b   1.000
_cell.length_c   1.000
_cell.angle_alpha   90.00
_cell.angle_beta   90.00
_cell.angle_gamma   90.00
#
_symmetry.space_group_name_H-M   'P 1'
#
loop_
_entity.id
_entity.type
_entity.pdbx_description
1 polymer ?
#
loop_
_entity_poly.entity_id
_entity_poly.type
_entity_poly.pdbx_seq_one_letter_code
_entity_poly.pdbx_strand_id
1 'polypeptide(L)' 'SQDSFQFYRSVVYNEPACLSTELDHGVLAVGYDTTSSGDYYIIKSSWGTTWDMEGYIWMSRSKQNQCGTATKASYPLV' A
#
# COMPACT_ATOMS: atom_id res chain seq x y z
N SER A 1 4.43 11.88 -3.17
CA SER A 1 3.72 11.39 -1.99
C SER A 1 2.39 12.12 -1.93
N GLN A 2 1.32 11.45 -1.51
CA GLN A 2 -0.03 12.01 -1.46
C GLN A 2 -0.46 12.18 0.00
N ASP A 3 -1.04 13.32 0.36
CA ASP A 3 -1.50 13.58 1.74
C ASP A 3 -2.57 12.56 2.19
N SER A 4 -3.33 12.02 1.23
CA SER A 4 -4.31 10.96 1.47
C SER A 4 -3.67 9.68 2.03
N PHE A 5 -2.40 9.42 1.74
CA PHE A 5 -1.66 8.30 2.32
C PHE A 5 -1.35 8.57 3.80
N GLN A 6 -0.89 9.77 4.13
CA GLN A 6 -0.54 10.14 5.51
C GLN A 6 -1.75 10.08 6.45
N PHE A 7 -2.92 10.52 5.98
CA PHE A 7 -4.16 10.57 6.74
C PHE A 7 -5.15 9.45 6.40
N TYR A 8 -4.69 8.36 5.80
CA TYR A 8 -5.51 7.19 5.52
C TYR A 8 -6.15 6.67 6.82
N ARG A 9 -7.46 6.35 6.76
CA ARG A 9 -8.27 6.02 7.95
C ARG A 9 -9.34 4.95 7.77
N SER A 10 -9.43 4.24 6.62
CA SER A 10 -10.23 3.00 6.52
C SER A 10 -10.35 2.41 5.10
N VAL A 11 -10.55 1.09 5.08
CA VAL A 11 -10.85 0.21 3.93
C VAL A 11 -9.63 -0.12 3.08
N VAL A 12 -9.62 0.21 1.81
CA VAL A 12 -8.55 -0.12 0.88
C VAL A 12 -8.11 1.19 0.24
N TYR A 13 -6.86 1.56 0.49
CA TYR A 13 -6.26 2.75 -0.05
C TYR A 13 -6.24 2.70 -1.58
N ASN A 14 -6.85 3.71 -2.18
CA ASN A 14 -6.96 3.89 -3.61
C ASN A 14 -6.93 5.39 -3.91
N GLU A 15 -5.85 5.85 -4.52
CA GLU A 15 -5.58 7.26 -4.79
C GLU A 15 -5.44 7.49 -6.30
N PRO A 16 -6.45 8.07 -6.97
CA PRO A 16 -6.41 8.30 -8.42
C PRO A 16 -5.22 9.13 -8.91
N ALA A 17 -4.67 10.01 -8.07
CA ALA A 17 -3.51 10.83 -8.40
C ALA A 17 -2.16 10.11 -8.20
N CYS A 18 -2.17 8.87 -7.72
CA CYS A 18 -0.96 8.12 -7.42
C CYS A 18 -0.43 7.41 -8.67
N LEU A 19 0.68 7.90 -9.21
CA LEU A 19 1.26 7.35 -10.44
C LEU A 19 2.08 6.09 -10.16
N SER A 20 1.97 5.09 -11.03
CA SER A 20 2.69 3.82 -10.88
C SER A 20 4.21 3.91 -11.15
N THR A 21 4.67 5.06 -11.63
CA THR A 21 6.05 5.34 -12.03
C THR A 21 6.78 6.30 -11.08
N GLU A 22 6.04 7.10 -10.30
CA GLU A 22 6.61 8.12 -9.40
C GLU A 22 6.75 7.55 -7.98
N LEU A 23 7.70 6.63 -7.81
CA LEU A 23 7.94 5.96 -6.54
C LEU A 23 8.81 6.83 -5.62
N ASP A 24 8.40 6.98 -4.36
CA ASP A 24 9.13 7.76 -3.36
C ASP A 24 9.20 7.12 -1.96
N HIS A 25 8.45 6.03 -1.72
CA HIS A 25 8.37 5.39 -0.41
C HIS A 25 8.52 3.86 -0.51
N GLY A 26 9.48 3.31 0.23
CA GLY A 26 9.71 1.87 0.34
C GLY A 26 8.94 1.28 1.52
N VAL A 27 8.19 0.21 1.27
CA VAL A 27 7.32 -0.48 2.23
C VAL A 27 7.44 -1.99 2.07
N LEU A 28 6.88 -2.75 3.01
CA LEU A 28 6.92 -4.21 2.97
C LEU A 28 5.52 -4.79 2.73
N ALA A 29 5.34 -5.51 1.62
CA ALA A 29 4.17 -6.37 1.46
C ALA A 29 4.32 -7.61 2.35
N VAL A 30 3.35 -7.84 3.24
CA VAL A 30 3.33 -8.98 4.17
C VAL A 30 2.21 -9.98 3.86
N GLY A 31 1.33 -9.65 2.93
CA GLY A 31 0.23 -10.50 2.51
C GLY A 31 -0.66 -9.83 1.48
N TYR A 32 -1.73 -10.53 1.09
CA TYR A 32 -2.80 -10.05 0.24
C TYR A 32 -4.08 -10.78 0.60
N ASP A 33 -5.21 -10.18 0.29
CA ASP A 33 -6.52 -10.82 0.45
C ASP A 33 -7.53 -10.24 -0.54
N THR A 34 -8.72 -10.83 -0.55
CA THR A 34 -9.86 -10.44 -1.38
C THR A 34 -11.12 -10.42 -0.51
N THR A 35 -11.81 -9.29 -0.48
CA THR A 35 -13.08 -9.14 0.24
C THR A 35 -14.18 -8.66 -0.71
N SER A 36 -15.40 -8.51 -0.21
CA SER A 36 -16.50 -7.90 -0.99
C SER A 36 -16.22 -6.45 -1.43
N SER A 37 -15.29 -5.74 -0.78
CA SER A 37 -14.86 -4.39 -1.17
C SER A 37 -13.67 -4.38 -2.14
N GLY A 38 -13.12 -5.56 -2.48
CA GLY A 38 -12.10 -5.73 -3.52
C GLY A 38 -10.82 -6.42 -3.05
N ASP A 39 -9.85 -6.48 -3.98
CA ASP A 39 -8.54 -7.07 -3.78
C ASP A 39 -7.55 -6.05 -3.20
N TYR A 40 -6.77 -6.44 -2.19
CA TYR A 40 -5.76 -5.58 -1.59
C TYR A 40 -4.48 -6.33 -1.19
N TYR A 41 -3.39 -5.57 -1.13
CA TYR A 41 -2.16 -5.94 -0.45
C TYR A 41 -2.21 -5.47 0.99
N ILE A 42 -1.67 -6.28 1.90
CA ILE A 42 -1.40 -5.88 3.28
C ILE A 42 0.03 -5.37 3.33
N ILE A 43 0.19 -4.08 3.57
CA ILE A 43 1.47 -3.38 3.55
C ILE A 43 1.83 -2.94 4.96
N LYS A 44 3.03 -3.27 5.40
CA LYS A 44 3.64 -2.77 6.64
C LYS A 44 4.42 -1.49 6.33
N SER A 45 4.12 -0.43 7.07
CA SER A 45 4.81 0.86 7.01
C SER A 45 5.97 0.93 8.01
N SER A 46 6.78 1.98 7.90
CA SER A 46 7.88 2.33 8.81
C SER A 46 7.56 3.48 9.76
N TRP A 47 6.32 3.98 9.79
CA TRP A 47 5.88 5.13 10.60
C TRP A 47 5.43 4.79 12.03
N GLY A 48 5.73 3.58 12.50
CA GLY A 48 5.39 3.11 13.84
C GLY A 48 3.95 2.63 13.99
N THR A 49 3.66 2.00 15.12
CA THR A 49 2.34 1.36 15.38
C THR A 49 1.23 2.36 15.70
N THR A 50 1.57 3.61 16.02
CA THR A 50 0.57 4.66 16.24
C THR A 50 -0.03 5.17 14.93
N TRP A 51 0.56 4.81 13.79
CA TRP A 51 0.06 5.19 12.49
C TRP A 51 -1.03 4.21 12.03
N ASP A 52 -2.25 4.73 11.95
CA ASP A 52 -3.43 4.08 11.40
C ASP A 52 -3.67 2.64 11.90
N MET A 53 -3.72 1.62 11.03
CA MET A 53 -4.02 0.23 11.42
C MET A 53 -2.81 -0.46 12.08
N GLU A 54 -2.37 0.05 13.23
CA GLU A 54 -1.23 -0.47 13.98
C GLU A 54 0.08 -0.51 13.16
N GLY A 55 0.26 0.45 12.26
CA GLY A 55 1.41 0.56 11.36
C GLY A 55 1.22 -0.09 9.98
N TYR A 56 0.00 -0.51 9.65
CA TYR A 56 -0.33 -1.15 8.38
C TYR A 56 -1.29 -0.32 7.53
N ILE A 57 -1.28 -0.59 6.23
CA ILE A 57 -2.21 -0.05 5.26
C ILE A 57 -2.62 -1.16 4.29
N TRP A 58 -3.89 -1.17 3.89
CA TRP A 58 -4.37 -2.05 2.82
C TRP A 58 -4.38 -1.28 1.52
N MET A 59 -3.57 -1.69 0.54
CA MET A 59 -3.47 -1.00 -0.76
C MET A 59 -4.20 -1.77 -1.85
N SER A 60 -4.95 -1.08 -2.71
CA SER A 60 -5.67 -1.77 -3.79
C SER A 60 -4.73 -2.53 -4.72
N ARG A 61 -5.04 -3.81 -4.98
CA ARG A 61 -4.18 -4.71 -5.75
C ARG A 61 -4.55 -4.77 -7.24
N SER A 62 -5.85 -4.82 -7.53
CA SER A 62 -6.38 -5.03 -8.89
C SER A 62 -6.83 -3.74 -9.58
N LYS A 63 -6.12 -2.62 -9.31
CA LYS A 63 -6.41 -1.28 -9.85
C LYS A 63 -5.22 -0.73 -10.64
N GLN A 64 -4.80 -1.46 -11.67
CA GLN A 64 -3.76 -1.02 -12.63
C GLN A 64 -2.42 -0.67 -11.96
N ASN A 65 -1.95 -1.52 -11.04
CA ASN A 65 -0.72 -1.29 -10.27
C ASN A 65 -0.75 0.08 -9.55
N GLN A 66 -1.83 0.30 -8.79
CA GLN A 66 -2.08 1.54 -8.05
C GLN A 66 -0.84 1.93 -7.23
N CYS A 67 -0.43 3.19 -7.30
CA CYS A 67 0.80 3.70 -6.65
C CYS A 67 2.10 2.94 -6.97
N GLY A 68 2.11 2.05 -7.95
CA GLY A 68 3.29 1.30 -8.32
C GLY A 68 3.72 0.26 -7.29
N THR A 69 2.79 -0.29 -6.50
CA THR A 69 3.09 -1.30 -5.47
C THR A 69 3.87 -2.51 -6.02
N ALA A 70 3.68 -2.87 -7.28
CA ALA A 70 4.40 -3.96 -7.97
C ALA A 70 5.51 -3.47 -8.92
N THR A 71 5.80 -2.18 -9.00
CA THR A 71 6.78 -1.62 -9.96
C THR A 71 8.23 -1.95 -9.62
N LYS A 72 8.59 -1.95 -8.33
CA LYS A 72 9.96 -2.25 -7.84
C LYS A 72 9.97 -3.20 -6.65
N ALA A 73 9.24 -4.31 -6.75
CA ALA A 73 9.21 -5.34 -5.71
C ALA A 73 10.47 -6.21 -5.74
N SER A 74 11.00 -6.55 -4.56
CA SER A 74 12.15 -7.46 -4.40
C SER A 74 12.09 -8.19 -3.05
N TYR A 75 12.81 -9.29 -2.94
CA TYR A 75 13.01 -10.04 -1.69
C TYR A 75 14.44 -10.60 -1.65
N PRO A 76 15.06 -10.72 -0.47
CA PRO A 76 16.41 -11.28 -0.34
C PRO A 76 16.38 -12.81 -0.52
N LEU A 77 17.44 -13.36 -1.13
CA LEU A 77 17.74 -14.79 -1.13
C LEU A 77 18.77 -15.07 -0.02
N VAL A 78 18.55 -16.13 0.75
CA VAL A 78 19.40 -16.54 1.89
C VAL A 78 19.99 -17.92 1.68
#